data_AF-A0A6D0I717-F1
#
_entry.id   AF-A0A6D0I717-F1
#
_cell.length_a   1.000
_cell.length_b   1.000
_cell.length_c   1.000
_cell.angle_alpha   90.00
_cell.angle_beta   90.00
_cell.angle_gamma   90.00
#
_symmetry.space_group_name_H-M   'P 1'
#
loop_
_entity.id
_entity.type
_entity.pdbx_description
1 polymer ?
#
loop_
_entity_poly.entity_id
_entity_poly.type
_entity_poly.pdbx_seq_one_letter_code
_entity_poly.pdbx_strand_id
1 'polypeptide(L)'
;MKRRLIIAASLFVFNLSSGFAAENIPFSPQPPEIHAGSWVLMDYTTGQILTAGNEHQQRNPASLTKLMTGYVVDRAIDSHRITPDDIVT
;
A
#
# COMPACT_ATOMS: atom_id res chain seq x y z
N MET A 1 44.49 -10.68 14.30
CA MET A 1 43.55 -11.33 13.35
C MET A 1 42.15 -11.57 13.94
N LYS A 2 42.02 -11.98 15.21
CA LYS A 2 40.71 -12.28 15.86
C LYS A 2 39.71 -11.11 15.89
N ARG A 3 40.15 -9.87 16.13
CA ARG A 3 39.28 -8.66 16.14
C ARG A 3 38.68 -8.33 14.77
N ARG A 4 39.40 -8.56 13.66
CA ARG A 4 38.88 -8.34 12.29
C ARG A 4 37.81 -9.37 11.94
N LEU A 5 37.97 -10.60 12.45
CA LEU A 5 37.02 -11.69 12.26
C LEU A 5 35.71 -11.46 13.04
N ILE A 6 35.80 -10.90 14.24
CA ILE A 6 34.62 -10.53 15.05
C ILE A 6 33.85 -9.38 14.39
N ILE A 7 34.55 -8.35 13.88
CA ILE A 7 33.91 -7.20 13.21
C ILE A 7 33.20 -7.65 11.91
N ALA A 8 33.84 -8.52 11.12
CA ALA A 8 33.23 -9.10 9.92
C ALA A 8 32.00 -9.97 10.24
N ALA A 9 32.05 -10.77 11.32
CA ALA A 9 30.91 -11.57 11.76
C ALA A 9 29.73 -10.70 12.22
N SER A 10 29.98 -9.59 12.92
CA SER A 10 28.92 -8.66 13.34
C SER A 10 28.27 -7.91 12.18
N LEU A 11 29.04 -7.57 11.13
CA LEU A 11 28.50 -6.97 9.90
C LEU A 11 27.66 -7.96 9.08
N PHE A 12 27.96 -9.26 9.16
CA PHE A 12 27.19 -10.31 8.48
C PHE A 12 25.82 -10.55 9.15
N VAL A 13 25.75 -10.51 10.48
CA VAL A 13 24.48 -10.67 11.22
C VAL A 13 23.55 -9.46 11.04
N PHE A 14 24.09 -8.25 10.88
CA PHE A 14 23.28 -7.03 10.66
C PHE A 14 22.56 -7.01 9.30
N ASN A 15 23.04 -7.75 8.30
CA ASN A 15 22.40 -7.83 6.98
C ASN A 15 21.25 -8.85 6.91
N LEU A 16 20.96 -9.60 7.98
CA LEU A 16 19.93 -10.65 7.96
C LEU A 16 18.53 -10.16 8.38
N SER A 17 18.39 -8.92 8.85
CA SER A 17 17.12 -8.38 9.37
C SER A 17 16.53 -7.31 8.46
N SER A 18 15.98 -7.69 7.31
CA SER A 18 14.98 -6.90 6.56
C SER A 18 14.26 -7.79 5.53
N GLY A 19 13.48 -8.75 6.02
CA GLY A 19 12.51 -9.47 5.20
C GLY A 19 11.10 -9.00 5.55
N PHE A 20 10.64 -7.89 4.99
CA PHE A 20 9.20 -7.61 4.93
C PHE A 20 8.59 -8.54 3.89
N ALA A 21 8.33 -9.78 4.27
CA ALA A 21 7.51 -10.69 3.47
C ALA A 21 6.04 -10.24 3.62
N ALA A 22 5.31 -10.16 2.51
CA ALA A 22 3.88 -9.95 2.54
C ALA A 22 3.22 -11.07 3.39
N GLU A 23 2.56 -10.68 4.47
CA GLU A 23 1.95 -11.58 5.43
C GLU A 23 0.66 -12.17 4.81
N ASN A 24 0.77 -13.39 4.27
CA ASN A 24 -0.35 -14.11 3.68
C ASN A 24 -1.32 -14.58 4.78
N ILE A 25 -2.64 -14.46 4.53
CA ILE A 25 -3.68 -14.92 5.45
C ILE A 25 -3.63 -16.45 5.53
N PRO A 26 -3.30 -17.05 6.69
CA PRO A 26 -3.27 -18.50 6.83
C PRO A 26 -4.70 -19.06 6.72
N PHE A 27 -4.84 -20.20 6.03
CA PHE A 27 -6.13 -20.86 5.80
C PHE A 27 -7.18 -19.99 5.09
N SER A 28 -6.75 -19.05 4.24
CA SER A 28 -7.68 -18.30 3.38
C SER A 28 -8.47 -19.27 2.48
N PRO A 29 -9.80 -19.17 2.41
CA PRO A 29 -10.58 -19.98 1.48
C PRO A 29 -10.22 -19.66 0.03
N GLN A 30 -10.56 -20.57 -0.88
CA GLN A 30 -10.36 -20.31 -2.30
C GLN A 30 -11.20 -19.08 -2.72
N PRO A 31 -10.59 -18.04 -3.32
CA PRO A 31 -11.33 -16.89 -3.81
C PRO A 31 -12.30 -17.28 -4.94
N PRO A 32 -13.45 -16.59 -5.06
CA PRO A 32 -14.34 -16.79 -6.20
C PRO A 32 -13.66 -16.36 -7.50
N GLU A 33 -14.15 -16.88 -8.62
CA GLU A 33 -13.75 -16.37 -9.94
C GLU A 33 -14.30 -14.96 -10.15
N ILE A 34 -13.44 -14.03 -10.57
CA ILE A 34 -13.80 -12.64 -10.85
C ILE A 34 -13.59 -12.37 -12.34
N HIS A 35 -14.68 -12.08 -13.04
CA HIS A 35 -14.63 -11.76 -14.48
C HIS A 35 -14.27 -10.28 -14.71
N ALA A 36 -13.03 -9.90 -14.40
CA ALA A 36 -12.49 -8.57 -14.62
C ALA A 36 -11.00 -8.62 -15.01
N GLY A 37 -10.49 -7.57 -15.67
CA GLY A 37 -9.08 -7.50 -16.05
C GLY A 37 -8.11 -7.35 -14.87
N SER A 38 -8.56 -6.68 -13.80
CA SER A 38 -7.83 -6.52 -12.53
C SER A 38 -8.83 -6.32 -11.39
N TRP A 39 -8.50 -6.75 -10.17
CA TRP A 39 -9.29 -6.50 -8.95
C TRP A 39 -8.44 -6.54 -7.68
N VAL A 40 -8.92 -5.90 -6.61
CA VAL A 40 -8.35 -5.94 -5.26
C VAL A 40 -9.50 -5.91 -4.24
N LEU A 41 -9.46 -6.79 -3.24
CA LEU A 41 -10.25 -6.71 -2.02
C LEU A 41 -9.30 -6.51 -0.84
N MET A 42 -9.52 -5.45 -0.06
CA MET A 42 -8.62 -5.03 1.02
C MET A 42 -9.39 -4.71 2.29
N ASP A 43 -8.87 -5.12 3.45
CA ASP A 43 -9.38 -4.69 4.76
C ASP A 43 -8.96 -3.24 5.03
N TYR A 44 -9.91 -2.39 5.43
CA TYR A 44 -9.67 -0.97 5.67
C TYR A 44 -8.74 -0.71 6.86
N THR A 45 -8.88 -1.48 7.94
CA THR A 45 -8.16 -1.19 9.20
C THR A 45 -6.68 -1.53 9.08
N THR A 46 -6.37 -2.64 8.42
CA THR A 46 -5.00 -3.20 8.34
C THR A 46 -4.32 -2.92 7.01
N GLY A 47 -5.07 -2.61 5.95
CA GLY A 47 -4.55 -2.54 4.59
C GLY A 47 -4.19 -3.91 3.99
N GLN A 48 -4.52 -5.02 4.67
CA GLN A 48 -4.24 -6.36 4.18
C GLN A 48 -5.09 -6.66 2.94
N ILE A 49 -4.47 -7.21 1.89
CA ILE A 49 -5.18 -7.69 0.69
C ILE A 49 -5.70 -9.11 0.97
N LEU A 50 -7.01 -9.31 0.85
CA LEU A 50 -7.67 -10.60 1.06
C LEU A 50 -7.63 -11.46 -0.21
N THR A 51 -7.80 -10.81 -1.37
CA THR A 51 -7.64 -11.41 -2.69
C THR A 51 -7.37 -10.30 -3.71
N ALA A 52 -6.56 -10.60 -4.71
CA ALA A 52 -6.23 -9.69 -5.80
C ALA A 52 -5.97 -10.47 -7.09
N GLY A 53 -6.11 -9.80 -8.22
CA GLY A 53 -5.71 -10.31 -9.51
C GLY A 53 -5.23 -9.18 -10.39
N ASN A 54 -4.00 -9.31 -10.89
CA ASN A 54 -3.40 -8.37 -11.83
C ASN A 54 -3.44 -6.90 -11.33
N GLU A 55 -3.26 -6.73 -10.03
CA GLU A 55 -3.47 -5.51 -9.23
C GLU A 55 -2.46 -4.40 -9.52
N HIS A 56 -1.30 -4.76 -10.06
CA HIS A 56 -0.23 -3.80 -10.41
C HIS A 56 -0.14 -3.50 -11.91
N GLN A 57 -1.02 -4.09 -12.74
CA GLN A 57 -1.08 -3.71 -14.15
C GLN A 57 -1.57 -2.28 -14.28
N GLN A 58 -0.81 -1.47 -15.03
CA GLN A 58 -1.19 -0.09 -15.33
C GLN A 58 -2.40 -0.07 -16.26
N ARG A 59 -3.44 0.66 -15.86
CA ARG A 59 -4.69 0.85 -16.61
C ARG A 59 -5.12 2.31 -16.51
N ASN A 60 -5.80 2.83 -17.53
CA ASN A 60 -6.34 4.19 -17.47
C ASN A 60 -7.49 4.26 -16.45
N PRO A 61 -7.40 5.10 -15.40
CA PRO A 61 -8.41 5.16 -14.34
C PRO A 61 -9.69 5.92 -14.72
N ALA A 62 -9.71 6.65 -15.84
CA ALA A 62 -10.84 7.47 -16.26
C ALA A 62 -11.37 8.37 -15.11
N SER A 63 -12.67 8.29 -14.81
CA SER A 63 -13.31 9.10 -13.76
C SER A 63 -12.80 8.81 -12.34
N LEU A 64 -12.18 7.65 -12.08
CA LEU A 64 -11.60 7.32 -10.77
C LEU A 64 -10.45 8.26 -10.39
N THR A 65 -9.86 8.98 -11.36
CA THR A 65 -8.92 10.09 -11.10
C THR A 65 -9.49 11.11 -10.12
N LYS A 66 -10.83 11.29 -10.08
CA LYS A 66 -11.50 12.21 -9.15
C LYS A 66 -11.31 11.84 -7.68
N LEU A 67 -10.98 10.59 -7.35
CA LEU A 67 -10.61 10.22 -5.97
C LEU A 67 -9.39 11.03 -5.50
N MET A 68 -8.37 11.16 -6.35
CA MET A 68 -7.19 11.98 -6.02
C MET A 68 -7.53 13.49 -6.03
N THR A 69 -8.36 13.95 -6.96
CA THR A 69 -8.82 15.34 -6.97
C THR A 69 -9.55 15.70 -5.67
N GLY A 70 -10.50 14.86 -5.24
CA GLY A 70 -11.19 15.04 -3.97
C GLY A 70 -10.26 14.93 -2.76
N TYR A 71 -9.29 14.01 -2.79
CA TYR A 71 -8.28 13.89 -1.74
C TYR A 71 -7.44 15.15 -1.57
N VAL A 72 -7.07 15.83 -2.66
CA VAL A 72 -6.35 17.12 -2.59
C VAL A 72 -7.21 18.21 -1.93
N VAL A 73 -8.51 18.26 -2.24
CA VAL A 73 -9.47 19.19 -1.60
C VAL A 73 -9.61 18.87 -0.10
N ASP A 74 -9.80 17.60 0.25
CA ASP A 74 -9.87 17.12 1.65
C ASP A 74 -8.63 17.54 2.44
N ARG A 75 -7.42 17.29 1.91
CA ARG A 75 -6.17 17.71 2.54
C ARG A 75 -6.04 19.22 2.66
N ALA A 76 -6.61 20.00 1.74
CA ALA A 76 -6.61 21.46 1.83
C ALA A 76 -7.50 21.97 2.98
N ILE A 77 -8.65 21.32 3.20
CA ILE A 77 -9.53 21.59 4.33
C ILE A 77 -8.87 21.16 5.65
N ASP A 78 -8.34 19.93 5.72
CA ASP A 78 -7.64 19.36 6.90
C ASP A 78 -6.47 20.25 7.35
N SER A 79 -5.71 20.80 6.39
CA SER A 79 -4.60 21.73 6.65
C SER A 79 -5.02 23.20 6.77
N HIS A 80 -6.31 23.49 6.85
CA HIS A 80 -6.88 24.82 7.03
C HIS A 80 -6.46 25.85 5.95
N ARG A 81 -6.16 25.39 4.74
CA ARG A 81 -5.85 26.28 3.59
C ARG A 81 -7.10 26.83 2.91
N ILE A 82 -8.19 26.09 2.97
CA ILE A 82 -9.53 26.47 2.49
C ILE A 82 -10.57 25.95 3.50
N THR A 83 -11.80 26.44 3.41
CA THR A 83 -12.94 25.89 4.15
C THR A 83 -14.02 25.37 3.19
N PRO A 84 -14.89 24.44 3.63
CA PRO A 84 -16.05 24.01 2.84
C PRO A 84 -17.02 25.15 2.49
N ASP A 85 -17.00 26.24 3.26
CA ASP A 85 -17.89 27.40 3.11
C ASP A 85 -17.27 28.53 2.27
N ASP A 86 -16.03 28.35 1.77
CA ASP A 86 -15.37 29.35 0.92
C ASP A 86 -16.15 29.53 -0.39
N ILE A 87 -16.52 30.77 -0.69
CA ILE A 87 -17.20 31.11 -1.95
C ILE A 87 -16.17 31.10 -3.09
N VAL A 88 -16.38 30.20 -4.06
CA VAL A 88 -15.59 30.09 -5.29
C VAL A 88 -16.31 30.85 -6.42
N THR A 89 -15.55 31.48 -7.33
CA THR A 89 -16.08 32.19 -8.52
C THR A 89 -15.97 31.36 -9.77
#